data_AF-A0A524RR97-F1
#
_entry.id   AF-A0A524RR97-F1
#
_cell.length_a   1.000
_cell.length_b   1.000
_cell.length_c   1.000
_cell.angle_alpha   90.00
_cell.angle_beta   90.00
_cell.angle_gamma   90.00
#
_symmetry.space_group_name_H-M   'P 1'
#
loop_
_entity.id
_entity.type
_entity.pdbx_description
1 polymer ?
#
loop_
_entity_poly.entity_id
_entity_poly.type
_entity_poly.pdbx_seq_one_letter_code
_entity_poly.pdbx_strand_id
1 'polypeptide(L)'
;MRIEKQLEKVWNNLQAKKSHLRDYLDEIHLSGIRGIDDLRVRFDYPVSIISGSNCSGKSTLLFAAACAYKVPGAGIKDFVPSSLFPDYRPNKGNHQDKRDIVTLSFEYTTPTGRRSMRWQRRKGWNRSFFGRKGAKQPERPIYLRTLTNLSNPSEVRGVLQMSRLATPPQEYHLTASQISFAQQLLPFQYDNVVNLTNG
;
A
#
# COMPACT_ATOMS: atom_id res chain seq x y z
N MET A 1 -21.30 -17.46 -12.79
CA MET A 1 -20.99 -17.81 -14.19
C MET A 1 -20.67 -16.63 -15.14
N ARG A 2 -21.48 -15.56 -15.29
CA ARG A 2 -21.15 -14.45 -16.24
C ARG A 2 -20.04 -13.51 -15.74
N ILE A 3 -20.00 -13.23 -14.43
CA ILE A 3 -19.02 -12.34 -13.79
C ILE A 3 -17.63 -13.00 -13.72
N GLU A 4 -17.53 -14.28 -13.38
CA GLU A 4 -16.25 -15.01 -13.30
C GLU A 4 -15.51 -14.97 -14.63
N LYS A 5 -16.19 -15.29 -15.75
CA LYS A 5 -15.61 -15.20 -17.09
C LYS A 5 -15.14 -13.79 -17.45
N GLN A 6 -15.83 -12.76 -16.97
CA GLN A 6 -15.40 -11.37 -17.17
C GLN A 6 -14.15 -11.05 -16.34
N LEU A 7 -14.11 -11.48 -15.08
CA LEU A 7 -12.96 -11.29 -14.20
C LEU A 7 -11.73 -12.04 -14.72
N GLU A 8 -11.88 -13.27 -15.19
CA GLU A 8 -10.80 -14.05 -15.82
C GLU A 8 -10.25 -13.33 -17.06
N LYS A 9 -11.13 -12.80 -17.92
CA LYS A 9 -10.70 -12.02 -19.08
C LYS A 9 -9.93 -10.77 -18.66
N VAL A 10 -10.41 -10.05 -17.64
CA VAL A 10 -9.72 -8.88 -17.10
C VAL A 10 -8.37 -9.26 -16.51
N TRP A 11 -8.30 -10.36 -15.76
CA TRP A 11 -7.08 -10.87 -15.14
C TRP A 11 -6.01 -11.23 -16.17
N ASN A 12 -6.37 -11.98 -17.21
CA ASN A 12 -5.47 -12.36 -18.29
C ASN A 12 -4.93 -11.14 -19.03
N ASN A 13 -5.78 -10.14 -19.28
CA ASN A 13 -5.37 -8.87 -19.88
C ASN A 13 -4.37 -8.11 -18.98
N LEU A 14 -4.58 -8.12 -17.66
CA LEU A 14 -3.69 -7.45 -16.71
C LEU A 14 -2.33 -8.15 -16.63
N GLN A 15 -2.31 -9.49 -16.62
CA GLN A 15 -1.07 -10.25 -16.63
C GLN A 15 -0.27 -10.01 -17.91
N ALA A 16 -0.91 -10.06 -19.08
CA ALA A 16 -0.25 -9.80 -20.37
C ALA A 16 0.40 -8.39 -20.40
N LYS A 17 -0.29 -7.37 -19.86
CA LYS A 17 0.22 -6.01 -19.77
C LYS A 17 1.49 -5.87 -18.92
N LYS A 18 1.73 -6.74 -17.94
CA LYS A 18 2.92 -6.67 -17.07
C LYS A 18 4.22 -6.66 -17.88
N SER A 19 4.30 -7.49 -18.93
CA SER A 19 5.47 -7.58 -19.82
C SER A 19 5.72 -6.32 -20.66
N HIS A 20 4.68 -5.54 -20.94
CA HIS A 20 4.75 -4.33 -21.74
C HIS A 20 5.01 -3.06 -20.92
N LEU A 21 4.98 -3.16 -19.57
CA LEU A 21 5.27 -2.02 -18.70
C LEU A 21 6.78 -1.80 -18.62
N ARG A 22 7.24 -0.62 -19.06
CA ARG A 22 8.67 -0.29 -19.15
C ARG A 22 9.41 -0.29 -17.82
N ASP A 23 8.76 0.18 -16.76
CA ASP A 23 9.32 0.22 -15.41
C ASP A 23 8.26 -0.35 -14.45
N TYR A 24 8.23 -1.67 -14.31
CA TYR A 24 7.31 -2.35 -13.40
C TYR A 24 7.92 -2.45 -12.01
N LEU A 25 7.21 -1.96 -10.99
CA LEU A 25 7.64 -2.04 -9.58
C LEU A 25 7.56 -3.50 -9.11
N ASP A 26 8.71 -4.08 -8.77
CA ASP A 26 8.87 -5.47 -8.36
C ASP A 26 8.90 -5.59 -6.84
N GLU A 27 9.60 -4.68 -6.16
CA GLU A 27 9.74 -4.70 -4.71
C GLU A 27 9.76 -3.29 -4.12
N ILE A 28 9.15 -3.14 -2.93
CA ILE A 28 9.37 -2.02 -2.03
C ILE A 28 10.09 -2.54 -0.79
N HIS A 29 11.15 -1.85 -0.39
CA HIS A 29 11.85 -2.07 0.88
C HIS A 29 11.78 -0.81 1.74
N LEU A 30 11.18 -0.95 2.92
CA LEU A 30 11.01 0.13 3.90
C LEU A 30 11.86 -0.14 5.13
N SER A 31 12.55 0.89 5.61
CA SER A 31 13.29 0.83 6.85
C SER A 31 13.26 2.17 7.57
N GLY A 32 13.07 2.13 8.88
CA GLY A 32 13.13 3.32 9.73
C GLY A 32 11.89 4.22 9.68
N ILE A 33 10.73 3.75 9.19
CA ILE A 33 9.56 4.62 8.97
C ILE A 33 8.33 4.19 9.76
N ARG A 34 7.75 5.11 10.56
CA ARG A 34 6.46 4.90 11.27
C ARG A 34 6.36 3.56 12.03
N GLY A 35 7.43 3.16 12.72
CA GLY A 35 7.50 1.89 13.46
C GLY A 35 7.90 0.67 12.64
N ILE A 36 8.09 0.80 11.33
CA ILE A 36 8.60 -0.26 10.45
C ILE A 36 10.13 -0.20 10.46
N ASP A 37 10.77 -1.24 11.00
CA ASP A 37 12.24 -1.36 11.04
C ASP A 37 12.82 -1.95 9.76
N ASP A 38 12.24 -3.03 9.28
CA ASP A 38 12.63 -3.71 8.04
C ASP A 38 11.41 -4.41 7.44
N LEU A 39 10.95 -3.96 6.27
CA LEU A 39 9.83 -4.58 5.56
C LEU A 39 10.13 -4.63 4.07
N ARG A 40 10.08 -5.82 3.49
CA ARG A 40 10.15 -6.05 2.04
C ARG A 40 8.83 -6.58 1.53
N VAL A 41 8.29 -5.96 0.49
CA VAL A 41 7.03 -6.35 -0.14
C VAL A 41 7.24 -6.46 -1.63
N ARG A 42 6.93 -7.64 -2.18
CA ARG A 42 7.03 -7.94 -3.60
C ARG A 42 5.67 -7.84 -4.29
N PHE A 43 5.69 -7.37 -5.53
CA PHE A 43 4.51 -7.20 -6.39
C PHE A 43 4.61 -8.18 -7.55
N ASP A 44 4.55 -9.48 -7.26
CA ASP A 44 4.68 -10.51 -8.28
C ASP A 44 3.43 -10.58 -9.20
N TYR A 45 2.30 -10.02 -8.76
CA TYR A 45 1.02 -10.04 -9.45
C TYR A 45 0.55 -8.64 -9.88
N PRO A 46 -0.25 -8.51 -10.96
CA PRO A 46 -0.74 -7.22 -11.44
C PRO A 46 -1.71 -6.54 -10.45
N VAL A 47 -2.32 -7.32 -9.56
CA VAL A 47 -3.16 -6.85 -8.45
C VAL A 47 -2.59 -7.44 -7.17
N SER A 48 -2.38 -6.61 -6.16
CA SER A 48 -1.90 -7.02 -4.84
C SER A 48 -2.82 -6.46 -3.78
N ILE A 49 -3.14 -7.28 -2.78
CA ILE A 49 -4.00 -6.90 -1.65
C ILE A 49 -3.13 -6.72 -0.42
N ILE A 50 -3.25 -5.57 0.24
CA ILE A 50 -2.58 -5.29 1.51
C ILE A 50 -3.65 -5.33 2.60
N SER A 51 -3.66 -6.39 3.41
CA SER A 51 -4.59 -6.60 4.51
C SER A 51 -3.84 -6.74 5.85
N GLY A 52 -4.58 -6.63 6.96
CA GLY A 52 -4.01 -6.72 8.31
C GLY A 52 -4.76 -5.86 9.32
N SER A 53 -4.42 -6.02 10.61
CA SER A 53 -5.01 -5.28 11.72
C SER A 53 -4.79 -3.76 11.61
N ASN A 54 -5.60 -2.98 12.34
CA ASN A 54 -5.38 -1.54 12.42
C ASN A 54 -3.98 -1.24 12.98
N CYS A 55 -3.40 -0.12 12.55
CA CYS A 55 -2.04 0.30 12.92
C CYS A 55 -0.89 -0.64 12.48
N SER A 56 -1.14 -1.67 11.67
CA SER A 56 -0.09 -2.57 11.14
C SER A 56 0.82 -1.95 10.06
N GLY A 57 0.61 -0.67 9.69
CA GLY A 57 1.44 0.02 8.70
C GLY A 57 0.94 -0.06 7.25
N LYS A 58 -0.28 -0.56 6.98
CA LYS A 58 -0.86 -0.64 5.62
C LYS A 58 -0.82 0.69 4.87
N SER A 59 -1.25 1.78 5.51
CA SER A 59 -1.24 3.12 4.93
C SER A 59 0.20 3.62 4.68
N THR A 60 1.14 3.26 5.55
CA THR A 60 2.57 3.58 5.38
C THR A 60 3.10 2.95 4.09
N LEU A 61 2.83 1.67 3.86
CA LEU A 61 3.22 0.98 2.64
C LEU A 61 2.54 1.57 1.40
N LEU A 62 1.24 1.89 1.49
CA LEU A 62 0.48 2.50 0.39
C LEU A 62 1.05 3.86 -0.02
N PHE A 63 1.38 4.71 0.96
CA PHE A 63 2.03 6.00 0.70
C PHE A 63 3.44 5.85 0.17
N ALA A 64 4.20 4.87 0.65
CA ALA A 64 5.53 4.59 0.11
C ALA A 64 5.43 4.13 -1.36
N ALA A 65 4.46 3.28 -1.70
CA ALA A 65 4.21 2.86 -3.08
C ALA A 65 3.85 4.04 -3.98
N ALA A 66 3.13 5.03 -3.46
CA ALA A 66 2.83 6.26 -4.17
C ALA A 66 4.09 7.09 -4.50
N CYS A 67 5.15 6.99 -3.68
CA CYS A 67 6.44 7.63 -3.93
C CYS A 67 7.33 6.90 -4.96
N ALA A 68 6.91 5.73 -5.47
CA ALA A 68 7.71 4.95 -6.40
C ALA A 68 7.84 5.63 -7.76
N TYR A 69 6.83 6.33 -8.25
CA TYR A 69 6.86 6.94 -9.59
C TYR A 69 6.69 8.45 -9.54
N LYS A 70 7.22 9.12 -10.56
CA LYS A 70 6.89 10.50 -10.85
C LYS A 70 5.60 10.51 -11.67
N VAL A 71 4.58 11.21 -11.18
CA VAL A 71 3.29 11.32 -11.86
C VAL A 71 3.35 12.44 -12.91
N PRO A 72 3.09 12.15 -14.20
CA PRO A 72 3.05 13.19 -15.23
C PRO A 72 1.98 14.25 -14.90
N GLY A 73 2.35 15.53 -14.96
CA GLY A 73 1.45 16.65 -14.68
C GLY A 73 1.18 16.94 -13.20
N ALA A 74 1.68 16.11 -12.28
CA ALA A 74 1.60 16.40 -10.84
C ALA A 74 2.65 17.45 -10.43
N GLY A 75 2.35 18.20 -9.38
CA GLY A 75 3.25 19.21 -8.82
C GLY A 75 4.49 18.58 -8.20
N ILE A 76 5.54 19.40 -8.00
CA ILE A 76 6.85 18.97 -7.48
C ILE A 76 6.74 18.34 -6.07
N LYS A 77 5.71 18.73 -5.31
CA LYS A 77 5.42 18.23 -3.96
C LYS A 77 4.40 17.09 -3.94
N ASP A 78 3.87 16.71 -5.08
CA ASP A 78 2.88 15.64 -5.14
C ASP A 78 3.59 14.29 -5.18
N PHE A 79 3.09 13.32 -4.42
CA PHE A 79 3.61 11.94 -4.40
C PHE A 79 5.09 11.82 -3.96
N VAL A 80 5.62 12.77 -3.20
CA VAL A 80 6.98 12.70 -2.64
C VAL A 80 6.96 12.41 -1.14
N PRO A 81 8.01 11.76 -0.60
CA PRO A 81 8.04 11.40 0.81
C PRO A 81 7.93 12.60 1.76
N SER A 82 8.44 13.77 1.39
CA SER A 82 8.32 14.98 2.21
C SER A 82 6.88 15.44 2.44
N SER A 83 5.97 15.13 1.51
CA SER A 83 4.56 15.51 1.60
C SER A 83 3.71 14.40 2.18
N LEU A 84 4.00 13.14 1.84
CA LEU A 84 3.25 11.98 2.33
C LEU A 84 3.69 11.51 3.73
N PHE A 85 4.91 11.85 4.14
CA PHE A 85 5.44 11.56 5.47
C PHE A 85 5.96 12.84 6.12
N PRO A 86 5.06 13.79 6.46
CA PRO A 86 5.45 14.97 7.21
C PRO A 86 5.96 14.56 8.60
N ASP A 87 6.97 15.27 9.06
CA ASP A 87 7.55 15.08 10.39
C ASP A 87 6.49 15.29 11.46
N TYR A 88 6.24 14.25 12.28
CA TYR A 88 5.39 14.40 13.45
C TYR A 88 6.20 14.98 14.60
N ARG A 89 5.95 16.25 14.92
CA ARG A 89 6.58 17.02 16.01
C ARG A 89 5.51 17.70 16.88
N PRO A 90 4.85 16.98 17.80
CA PRO A 90 3.90 17.60 18.72
C PRO A 90 4.58 18.63 19.64
N ASN A 91 3.89 19.74 19.92
CA ASN A 91 4.35 20.79 20.84
C ASN A 91 4.51 20.30 22.29
N LYS A 92 3.79 19.23 22.67
CA LYS A 92 3.86 18.57 23.98
C LYS A 92 3.85 17.06 23.77
N GLY A 93 4.86 16.35 24.28
CA GLY A 93 4.92 14.89 24.28
C GLY A 93 6.26 14.30 23.81
N ASN A 94 6.49 13.05 24.19
CA ASN A 94 7.73 12.31 23.90
C ASN A 94 7.69 11.55 22.55
N HIS A 95 6.50 11.45 21.94
CA HIS A 95 6.28 10.74 20.69
C HIS A 95 6.58 11.66 19.51
N GLN A 96 7.79 11.57 18.98
CA GLN A 96 8.23 12.28 17.77
C GLN A 96 8.84 11.26 16.81
N ASP A 97 8.88 11.57 15.52
CA ASP A 97 9.58 10.75 14.53
C ASP A 97 11.12 10.88 14.74
N LYS A 98 11.66 10.14 15.71
CA LYS A 98 13.06 10.24 16.18
C LYS A 98 14.08 9.39 15.41
N ARG A 99 13.71 8.74 14.29
CA ARG A 99 14.67 7.88 13.57
C ARG A 99 15.60 8.69 12.68
N ASP A 100 16.90 8.50 12.89
CA ASP A 100 18.01 9.23 12.27
C ASP A 100 18.11 8.98 10.76
N ILE A 101 17.77 7.77 10.33
CA ILE A 101 17.83 7.35 8.92
C ILE A 101 16.54 6.63 8.55
N VAL A 102 15.85 7.16 7.55
CA VAL A 102 14.67 6.53 6.94
C VAL A 102 15.00 6.17 5.51
N THR A 103 14.66 4.97 5.07
CA THR A 103 14.94 4.51 3.71
C THR A 103 13.71 3.88 3.07
N LEU A 104 13.38 4.32 1.85
CA LEU A 104 12.40 3.71 0.97
C LEU A 104 13.14 3.30 -0.31
N SER A 105 13.37 2.01 -0.51
CA SER A 105 14.00 1.49 -1.74
C SER A 105 12.95 0.82 -2.62
N PHE A 106 13.12 0.96 -3.92
CA PHE A 106 12.21 0.48 -4.95
C PHE A 106 13.01 -0.24 -6.00
N GLU A 107 12.62 -1.47 -6.30
CA GLU A 107 13.20 -2.28 -7.37
C GLU A 107 12.21 -2.36 -8.52
N TYR A 108 12.71 -2.14 -9.74
CA TYR A 108 11.91 -2.16 -10.96
C TYR A 108 12.47 -3.18 -11.94
N THR A 109 11.55 -3.92 -12.56
CA THR A 109 11.84 -4.72 -13.74
C THR A 109 11.62 -3.87 -14.99
N THR A 110 12.63 -3.80 -15.84
CA THR A 110 12.58 -3.11 -17.14
C THR A 110 13.00 -4.06 -18.26
N PRO A 111 12.65 -3.78 -19.53
CA PRO A 111 13.14 -4.57 -20.66
C PRO A 111 14.67 -4.66 -20.73
N THR A 112 15.36 -3.65 -20.19
CA THR A 112 16.83 -3.57 -20.17
C THR A 112 17.48 -4.21 -18.93
N GLY A 113 16.69 -4.84 -18.06
CA GLY A 113 17.14 -5.42 -16.78
C GLY A 113 16.57 -4.71 -15.56
N ARG A 114 17.19 -4.94 -14.39
CA ARG A 114 16.71 -4.36 -13.13
C ARG A 114 17.19 -2.92 -12.93
N ARG A 115 16.33 -2.10 -12.32
CA ARG A 115 16.64 -0.74 -11.89
C ARG A 115 16.24 -0.56 -10.45
N SER A 116 17.01 0.23 -9.73
CA SER A 116 16.75 0.52 -8.33
C SER A 116 16.71 2.03 -8.09
N MET A 117 15.83 2.44 -7.19
CA MET A 117 15.73 3.81 -6.71
C MET A 117 15.63 3.80 -5.19
N ARG A 118 16.25 4.76 -4.53
CA ARG A 118 16.15 4.92 -3.08
C ARG A 118 15.84 6.35 -2.70
N TRP A 119 14.80 6.52 -1.89
CA TRP A 119 14.60 7.71 -1.06
C TRP A 119 15.27 7.49 0.29
N GLN A 120 16.07 8.45 0.75
CA GLN A 120 16.68 8.43 2.07
C GLN A 120 16.45 9.74 2.79
N ARG A 121 15.93 9.68 4.02
CA ARG A 121 15.83 10.80 4.94
C ARG A 121 17.02 10.77 5.90
N ARG A 122 17.78 11.86 5.94
CA ARG A 122 18.69 12.19 7.06
C ARG A 122 18.21 13.51 7.66
N LYS A 123 18.85 14.63 7.30
CA LYS A 123 18.33 15.99 7.56
C LYS A 123 17.15 16.38 6.65
N GLY A 124 17.05 15.72 5.49
CA GLY A 124 15.98 15.89 4.50
C GLY A 124 15.93 14.69 3.57
N TRP A 125 14.91 14.66 2.70
CA TRP A 125 14.71 13.58 1.74
C TRP A 125 15.60 13.77 0.51
N ASN A 126 16.45 12.78 0.23
CA ASN A 126 17.28 12.71 -0.95
C ASN A 126 16.96 11.46 -1.76
N ARG A 127 17.13 11.53 -3.08
CA ARG A 127 16.88 10.43 -4.00
C ARG A 127 18.18 9.96 -4.63
N SER A 128 18.39 8.64 -4.68
CA SER A 128 19.54 7.99 -5.28
C SER A 128 19.10 6.95 -6.31
N PHE A 129 19.90 6.80 -7.37
CA PHE A 129 19.76 5.81 -8.44
C PHE A 129 21.00 4.90 -8.53
N PHE A 130 21.67 4.69 -7.40
CA PHE A 130 22.80 3.77 -7.25
C PHE A 130 23.92 3.99 -8.30
N GLY A 131 24.36 5.24 -8.44
CA GLY A 131 25.51 5.61 -9.28
C GLY A 131 25.20 5.83 -10.77
N ARG A 132 23.94 5.71 -11.20
CA ARG A 132 23.57 5.96 -12.61
C ARG A 132 23.49 7.46 -12.91
N LYS A 133 24.46 7.97 -13.66
CA LYS A 133 24.53 9.38 -14.08
C LYS A 133 23.33 9.74 -14.99
N GLY A 134 22.60 10.80 -14.66
CA GLY A 134 21.44 11.25 -15.43
C GLY A 134 20.17 10.39 -15.29
N ALA A 135 20.17 9.39 -14.40
CA ALA A 135 18.98 8.60 -14.15
C ALA A 135 17.85 9.46 -13.58
N LYS A 136 16.63 9.18 -14.05
CA LYS A 136 15.40 9.85 -13.61
C LYS A 136 14.50 8.83 -12.94
N GLN A 137 13.65 9.33 -12.04
CA GLN A 137 12.60 8.51 -11.46
C GLN A 137 11.65 8.04 -12.57
N PRO A 138 11.25 6.76 -12.60
CA PRO A 138 10.29 6.26 -13.56
C PRO A 138 9.00 7.08 -13.55
N GLU A 139 8.48 7.39 -14.74
CA GLU A 139 7.23 8.13 -14.89
C GLU A 139 6.06 7.18 -15.09
N ARG A 140 5.00 7.34 -14.30
CA ARG A 140 3.79 6.51 -14.39
C ARG A 140 2.59 7.27 -13.83
N PRO A 141 1.40 7.17 -14.46
CA PRO A 141 0.18 7.66 -13.84
C PRO A 141 -0.09 6.85 -12.56
N ILE A 142 -0.19 7.56 -11.43
CA ILE A 142 -0.57 6.98 -10.14
C ILE A 142 -1.88 7.61 -9.70
N TYR A 143 -2.78 6.78 -9.19
CA TYR A 143 -4.01 7.21 -8.54
C TYR A 143 -3.96 6.79 -7.08
N LEU A 144 -3.74 7.74 -6.18
CA LEU A 144 -3.85 7.52 -4.74
C LEU A 144 -5.22 8.01 -4.26
N ARG A 145 -6.02 7.08 -3.75
CA ARG A 145 -7.34 7.36 -3.18
C ARG A 145 -7.28 7.17 -1.68
N THR A 146 -7.47 8.26 -0.95
CA THR A 146 -7.60 8.30 0.51
C THR A 146 -8.96 8.93 0.84
N LEU A 147 -9.44 8.73 2.08
CA LEU A 147 -10.67 9.37 2.55
C LEU A 147 -10.63 10.90 2.43
N THR A 148 -9.45 11.50 2.54
CA THR A 148 -9.24 12.95 2.38
C THR A 148 -9.35 13.43 0.93
N ASN A 149 -9.23 12.52 -0.04
CA ASN A 149 -9.17 12.83 -1.47
C ASN A 149 -10.42 12.36 -2.22
N LEU A 150 -11.50 12.02 -1.50
CA LEU A 150 -12.81 11.73 -2.07
C LEU A 150 -13.47 13.05 -2.46
N SER A 151 -13.32 13.44 -3.72
CA SER A 151 -13.92 14.67 -4.26
C SER A 151 -15.33 14.45 -4.82
N ASN A 152 -15.71 13.20 -5.11
CA ASN A 152 -17.01 12.88 -5.67
C ASN A 152 -18.09 12.80 -4.56
N PRO A 153 -19.15 13.62 -4.62
CA PRO A 153 -20.24 13.60 -3.63
C PRO A 153 -20.86 12.21 -3.41
N SER A 154 -20.93 11.37 -4.43
CA SER A 154 -21.47 10.00 -4.33
C SER A 154 -20.55 9.07 -3.53
N GLU A 155 -19.23 9.23 -3.66
CA GLU A 155 -18.25 8.46 -2.90
C GLU A 155 -18.22 8.91 -1.43
N VAL A 156 -18.26 10.23 -1.20
CA VAL A 156 -18.39 10.81 0.14
C VAL A 156 -19.68 10.34 0.81
N ARG A 157 -20.81 10.35 0.09
CA ARG A 157 -22.07 9.80 0.60
C ARG A 157 -21.97 8.30 0.89
N GLY A 158 -21.32 7.51 0.04
CA GLY A 158 -21.11 6.08 0.29
C GLY A 158 -20.30 5.82 1.57
N VAL A 159 -19.20 6.56 1.77
CA VAL A 159 -18.40 6.46 3.00
C VAL A 159 -19.16 6.95 4.22
N LEU A 160 -19.88 8.08 4.11
CA LEU A 160 -20.72 8.60 5.19
C LEU A 160 -21.89 7.66 5.51
N GLN A 161 -22.41 6.93 4.55
CA GLN A 161 -23.44 5.94 4.76
C GLN A 161 -22.86 4.71 5.47
N MET A 162 -21.66 4.26 5.11
CA MET A 162 -20.93 3.22 5.85
C MET A 162 -20.58 3.65 7.29
N SER A 163 -20.29 4.93 7.54
CA SER A 163 -20.03 5.42 8.90
C SER A 163 -21.32 5.67 9.70
N ARG A 164 -22.42 6.06 9.05
CA ARG A 164 -23.75 6.18 9.67
C ARG A 164 -24.41 4.84 9.94
N LEU A 165 -23.95 3.77 9.30
CA LEU A 165 -24.23 2.38 9.68
C LEU A 165 -23.52 1.97 10.97
N ALA A 166 -22.99 2.92 11.75
CA ALA A 166 -22.69 2.80 13.18
C ALA A 166 -23.95 2.51 14.04
N THR A 167 -24.82 1.60 13.60
CA THR A 167 -25.29 0.58 14.52
C THR A 167 -24.05 -0.07 15.13
N PRO A 168 -24.00 -0.28 16.46
CA PRO A 168 -22.95 -1.13 17.02
C PRO A 168 -22.89 -2.41 16.18
N PRO A 169 -21.68 -2.90 15.81
CA PRO A 169 -21.58 -4.11 15.02
C PRO A 169 -22.44 -5.16 15.72
N GLN A 170 -23.51 -5.60 15.06
CA GLN A 170 -24.24 -6.75 15.54
C GLN A 170 -23.22 -7.88 15.52
N GLU A 171 -22.88 -8.39 16.69
CA GLU A 171 -22.15 -9.65 16.80
C GLU A 171 -23.03 -10.72 16.15
N TYR A 172 -22.76 -11.00 14.89
CA TYR A 172 -23.35 -12.15 14.24
C TYR A 172 -22.63 -13.37 14.80
N HIS A 173 -23.30 -14.11 15.68
CA HIS A 173 -22.88 -15.45 16.04
C HIS A 173 -22.82 -16.27 14.75
N LEU A 174 -21.60 -16.47 14.24
CA LEU A 174 -21.35 -17.37 13.13
C LEU A 174 -21.72 -18.77 13.59
N THR A 175 -22.61 -19.42 12.85
CA THR A 175 -22.94 -20.81 13.13
C THR A 175 -21.75 -21.70 12.75
N ALA A 176 -21.62 -22.85 13.41
CA ALA A 176 -20.56 -23.81 13.11
C ALA A 176 -20.50 -24.20 11.61
N SER A 177 -21.64 -24.20 10.91
CA SER A 177 -21.71 -24.44 9.47
C SER A 177 -21.11 -23.32 8.63
N GLN A 178 -21.29 -22.05 9.03
CA GLN A 178 -20.68 -20.90 8.36
C GLN A 178 -19.15 -20.84 8.58
N ILE A 179 -18.69 -21.21 9.78
CA ILE A 179 -17.26 -21.32 10.09
C ILE A 179 -16.62 -22.45 9.28
N SER A 180 -17.26 -23.63 9.22
CA SER A 180 -16.78 -24.76 8.42
C SER A 180 -16.74 -24.44 6.92
N PHE A 181 -17.76 -23.73 6.40
CA PHE A 181 -17.76 -23.29 5.01
C PHE A 181 -16.65 -22.27 4.71
N ALA A 182 -16.39 -21.32 5.61
CA ALA A 182 -15.29 -20.37 5.48
C ALA A 182 -13.92 -21.07 5.52
N GLN A 183 -13.73 -22.08 6.37
CA GLN A 183 -12.52 -22.90 6.42
C GLN A 183 -12.29 -23.71 5.13
N GLN A 184 -13.35 -24.15 4.45
CA GLN A 184 -13.23 -24.85 3.18
C GLN A 184 -12.81 -23.93 2.03
N LEU A 185 -13.18 -22.65 2.09
CA LEU A 185 -12.92 -21.68 1.03
C LEU A 185 -11.64 -20.87 1.21
N LEU A 186 -11.16 -20.72 2.45
CA LEU A 186 -10.02 -19.88 2.79
C LEU A 186 -8.90 -20.73 3.39
N PRO A 187 -7.63 -20.50 3.03
CA PRO A 187 -6.49 -21.30 3.51
C PRO A 187 -6.13 -21.07 4.99
N PHE A 188 -7.02 -20.46 5.78
CA PHE A 188 -6.83 -20.15 7.20
C PHE A 188 -7.76 -21.00 8.09
N GLN A 189 -7.22 -21.55 9.18
CA GLN A 189 -7.97 -22.30 10.18
C GLN A 189 -8.61 -21.34 11.20
N TYR A 190 -9.87 -20.98 10.97
CA TYR A 190 -10.59 -19.98 11.78
C TYR A 190 -11.03 -20.48 13.18
N ASP A 191 -11.03 -21.79 13.44
CA ASP A 191 -11.39 -22.33 14.77
C ASP A 191 -10.39 -21.89 15.86
N ASN A 192 -9.14 -21.62 15.49
CA ASN A 192 -8.10 -21.23 16.43
C ASN A 192 -8.20 -19.77 16.88
N VAL A 193 -8.99 -18.94 16.18
CA VAL A 193 -9.11 -17.49 16.47
C VAL A 193 -10.13 -17.23 17.60
N VAL A 194 -11.13 -18.10 17.75
CA VAL A 194 -12.18 -17.97 18.79
C VAL A 194 -11.61 -18.22 20.20
N ASN A 195 -10.52 -18.99 20.31
CA ASN A 195 -9.88 -19.31 21.59
C ASN A 195 -8.93 -18.21 22.12
N LEU A 196 -8.66 -17.15 21.35
CA LEU A 196 -7.76 -16.06 21.77
C LEU A 196 -8.45 -14.91 22.50
N THR A 197 -9.79 -14.93 22.61
CA THR A 197 -10.57 -13.88 23.29
C THR A 197 -10.88 -14.18 24.77
N ASN A 198 -10.42 -15.32 25.31
CA ASN A 198 -10.56 -15.67 26.72
C ASN A 198 -9.21 -15.81 27.44
N GLY A 199 -8.37 -14.77 27.36
CA GLY A 199 -7.13 -14.62 28.12
C GLY A 199 -6.87 -13.18 28.49
#